data_AF-A0A8I3APQ9-F1
#
_entry.id   AF-A0A8I3APQ9-F1
#
_cell.length_a   1.000
_cell.length_b   1.000
_cell.length_c   1.000
_cell.angle_alpha   90.00
_cell.angle_beta   90.00
_cell.angle_gamma   90.00
#
_symmetry.space_group_name_H-M   'P 1'
#
loop_
_entity.id
_entity.type
_entity.pdbx_description
1 polymer ?
#
loop_
_entity_poly.entity_id
_entity_poly.type
_entity_poly.pdbx_seq_one_letter_code
_entity_poly.pdbx_strand_id
1 'polypeptide(L)'
;MSTEAAARIFFSSPLFAVVGASSNPAKFGHKIFAWYHAQSISATPVNPTAATVTALGQEHAAVPNLSALPRPKETSVSIITPPAAMLKVLKEARELGIPAVWLQPGSFDDAVIAYAREEGAFNAVVAGDGGRGHEGWCVLVDGERALKAAGKLGEPDRGLERANEQPGTKLASQ
;
A
#
# COMPACT_ATOMS: atom_id res chain seq x y z
N MET A 1 -5.99 3.38 19.49
CA MET A 1 -5.75 2.12 18.75
C MET A 1 -6.14 2.33 17.30
N SER A 2 -5.47 1.69 16.34
CA SER A 2 -5.84 1.78 14.92
C SER A 2 -7.07 0.92 14.64
N THR A 3 -7.88 1.32 13.64
CA THR A 3 -9.17 0.70 13.33
C THR A 3 -9.23 0.28 11.86
N GLU A 4 -10.16 -0.61 11.52
CA GLU A 4 -10.50 -0.92 10.12
C GLU A 4 -10.84 0.34 9.32
N ALA A 5 -11.44 1.35 9.97
CA ALA A 5 -11.72 2.64 9.33
C ALA A 5 -10.43 3.40 8.96
N ALA A 6 -9.42 3.40 9.83
CA ALA A 6 -8.12 3.99 9.51
C ALA A 6 -7.43 3.26 8.34
N ALA A 7 -7.49 1.92 8.32
CA ALA A 7 -6.97 1.11 7.22
C ALA A 7 -7.70 1.38 5.89
N ARG A 8 -9.03 1.56 5.94
CA ARG A 8 -9.81 1.99 4.77
C ARG A 8 -9.41 3.38 4.28
N ILE A 9 -9.28 4.35 5.18
CA ILE A 9 -8.88 5.73 4.83
C ILE A 9 -7.49 5.73 4.18
N PHE A 10 -6.54 4.95 4.69
CA PHE A 10 -5.22 4.80 4.08
C PHE A 10 -5.32 4.41 2.58
N PHE A 11 -6.20 3.47 2.24
CA PHE A 11 -6.36 3.05 0.84
C PHE A 11 -7.21 3.99 -0.02
N SER A 12 -7.81 5.05 0.54
CA SER A 12 -8.59 6.02 -0.26
C SER A 12 -7.74 6.93 -1.15
N SER A 13 -6.47 7.17 -0.80
CA SER A 13 -5.55 8.02 -1.56
C SER A 13 -5.27 7.47 -2.97
N PRO A 14 -5.21 8.30 -4.02
CA PRO A 14 -4.97 7.82 -5.39
C PRO A 14 -3.55 7.30 -5.62
N LEU A 15 -2.56 7.76 -4.86
CA LEU A 15 -1.17 7.34 -4.96
C LEU A 15 -0.67 6.66 -3.70
N PHE A 16 0.34 5.81 -3.86
CA PHE A 16 0.98 5.09 -2.77
C PHE A 16 2.50 5.16 -2.88
N ALA A 17 3.18 5.13 -1.73
CA ALA A 17 4.62 4.98 -1.67
C ALA A 17 5.02 3.97 -0.60
N VAL A 18 6.16 3.30 -0.81
CA VAL A 18 6.74 2.36 0.14
C VAL A 18 8.12 2.84 0.56
N VAL A 19 8.22 3.34 1.79
CA VAL A 19 9.49 3.74 2.41
C VAL A 19 10.15 2.54 3.04
N GLY A 20 11.42 2.32 2.68
CA GLY A 20 12.15 1.08 3.01
C GLY A 20 12.01 -0.01 1.96
N ALA A 21 11.48 0.31 0.77
CA ALA A 21 11.44 -0.60 -0.38
C ALA A 21 12.86 -1.10 -0.74
N SER A 22 12.97 -2.35 -1.19
CA SER A 22 14.26 -3.01 -1.42
C SER A 22 14.16 -4.06 -2.53
N SER A 23 15.20 -4.21 -3.34
CA SER A 23 15.31 -5.29 -4.33
C SER A 23 15.66 -6.65 -3.70
N ASN A 24 16.15 -6.68 -2.46
CA ASN A 24 16.50 -7.92 -1.75
C ASN A 24 15.23 -8.67 -1.25
N PRO A 25 14.91 -9.86 -1.78
CA PRO A 25 13.69 -10.61 -1.42
C PRO A 25 13.60 -11.07 0.03
N ALA A 26 14.73 -11.17 0.73
CA ALA A 26 14.76 -11.53 2.14
C ALA A 26 14.19 -10.41 3.04
N LYS A 27 14.23 -9.15 2.59
CA LYS A 27 13.77 -7.99 3.38
C LYS A 27 12.26 -7.81 3.30
N PHE A 28 11.63 -7.45 4.41
CA PHE A 28 10.20 -7.10 4.44
C PHE A 28 9.84 -5.97 3.48
N GLY A 29 10.71 -4.98 3.32
CA GLY A 29 10.54 -3.90 2.35
C GLY A 29 10.35 -4.40 0.91
N HIS A 30 10.98 -5.51 0.52
CA HIS A 30 10.73 -6.14 -0.78
C HIS A 30 9.35 -6.78 -0.83
N LYS A 31 9.00 -7.59 0.19
CA LYS A 31 7.73 -8.32 0.25
C LYS A 31 6.53 -7.36 0.22
N ILE A 32 6.60 -6.28 1.00
CA ILE A 32 5.58 -5.23 1.04
C ILE A 32 5.48 -4.53 -0.31
N PHE A 33 6.61 -4.11 -0.88
CA PHE A 33 6.61 -3.44 -2.18
C PHE A 33 6.06 -4.33 -3.30
N ALA A 34 6.48 -5.59 -3.36
CA ALA A 34 5.95 -6.58 -4.29
C ALA A 34 4.45 -6.83 -4.09
N TRP A 35 3.96 -6.82 -2.85
CA TRP A 35 2.53 -6.97 -2.57
C TRP A 35 1.70 -5.85 -3.21
N TYR A 36 2.13 -4.58 -3.12
CA TYR A 36 1.41 -3.47 -3.76
C TYR A 36 1.27 -3.70 -5.27
N HIS A 37 2.35 -4.08 -5.94
CA HIS A 37 2.32 -4.35 -7.38
C HIS A 37 1.52 -5.61 -7.74
N ALA A 38 1.54 -6.65 -6.91
CA ALA A 38 0.71 -7.84 -7.11
C ALA A 38 -0.80 -7.52 -7.02
N GLN A 39 -1.17 -6.53 -6.20
CA GLN A 39 -2.53 -5.99 -6.12
C GLN A 39 -2.83 -4.94 -7.20
N SER A 40 -1.98 -4.80 -8.21
CA SER A 40 -2.09 -3.80 -9.27
C SER A 40 -2.11 -2.34 -8.74
N ILE A 41 -1.52 -2.10 -7.57
CA ILE A 41 -1.31 -0.76 -7.02
C ILE A 41 0.09 -0.31 -7.40
N SER A 42 0.17 0.77 -8.20
CA SER A 42 1.46 1.39 -8.54
C SER A 42 1.97 2.21 -7.36
N ALA A 43 2.82 1.60 -6.53
CA ALA A 43 3.48 2.28 -5.44
C ALA A 43 4.87 2.80 -5.87
N THR A 44 5.24 4.01 -5.44
CA THR A 44 6.60 4.53 -5.65
C THR A 44 7.54 4.00 -4.55
N PRO A 45 8.65 3.33 -4.89
CA PRO A 45 9.64 2.94 -3.90
C PRO A 45 10.42 4.16 -3.41
N VAL A 46 10.56 4.29 -2.10
CA VAL A 46 11.36 5.35 -1.46
C VAL A 46 12.56 4.70 -0.76
N ASN A 47 13.76 4.96 -1.27
CA ASN A 47 15.01 4.40 -0.79
C ASN A 47 16.18 5.38 -1.05
N PRO A 48 16.87 5.89 -0.01
CA PRO A 48 17.95 6.85 -0.18
C PRO A 48 19.24 6.27 -0.78
N THR A 49 19.37 4.94 -0.81
CA THR A 49 20.59 4.24 -1.21
C THR A 49 20.51 3.58 -2.59
N ALA A 50 19.32 3.51 -3.18
CA ALA A 50 19.09 2.83 -4.44
C ALA A 50 18.25 3.72 -5.37
N ALA A 51 18.71 3.89 -6.61
CA ALA A 51 17.97 4.62 -7.64
C ALA A 51 16.85 3.79 -8.29
N THR A 52 16.91 2.47 -8.13
CA THR A 52 15.93 1.51 -8.65
C THR A 52 15.65 0.43 -7.62
N VAL A 53 14.39 -0.01 -7.55
CA VAL A 53 13.98 -1.19 -6.78
C VAL A 53 13.32 -2.18 -7.73
N THR A 54 13.75 -3.44 -7.65
CA THR A 54 13.19 -4.54 -8.45
C THR A 54 12.19 -5.34 -7.63
N ALA A 55 10.98 -5.54 -8.15
CA ALA A 55 9.97 -6.42 -7.58
C ALA A 55 9.17 -7.09 -8.70
N LEU A 56 8.77 -8.35 -8.49
CA LEU A 56 8.01 -9.13 -9.48
C LEU A 56 8.67 -9.17 -10.89
N GLY A 57 10.01 -9.10 -10.95
CA GLY A 57 10.75 -9.08 -12.21
C GLY A 57 10.73 -7.74 -12.96
N GLN A 58 10.16 -6.68 -12.37
CA GLN A 58 10.10 -5.34 -12.94
C GLN A 58 10.96 -4.37 -12.14
N GLU A 59 11.59 -3.42 -12.83
CA GLU A 59 12.34 -2.32 -12.21
C GLU A 59 11.45 -1.09 -12.03
N HIS A 60 11.54 -0.47 -10.86
CA HIS A 60 10.79 0.71 -10.50
C HIS A 60 11.77 1.80 -10.07
N ALA A 61 11.66 2.99 -10.69
CA ALA A 61 12.46 4.14 -10.30
C ALA A 61 12.17 4.51 -8.84
N ALA A 62 13.23 4.55 -8.04
CA ALA A 62 13.15 4.90 -6.63
C ALA A 62 13.49 6.37 -6.41
N VAL A 63 12.79 6.97 -5.45
CA VAL A 63 13.07 8.33 -5.00
C VAL A 63 13.80 8.29 -3.65
N PRO A 64 14.69 9.25 -3.36
CA PRO A 64 15.51 9.19 -2.15
C PRO A 64 14.76 9.49 -0.86
N ASN A 65 13.66 10.24 -0.94
CA ASN A 65 12.85 10.72 0.19
C ASN A 65 11.42 11.08 -0.25
N LEU A 66 10.56 11.49 0.68
CA LEU A 66 9.16 11.80 0.38
C LEU A 66 9.00 13.12 -0.39
N SER A 67 9.90 14.07 -0.21
CA SER A 67 9.88 15.38 -0.89
C SER A 67 10.07 15.25 -2.41
N ALA A 68 10.68 14.15 -2.86
CA ALA A 68 10.84 13.83 -4.27
C ALA A 68 9.62 13.14 -4.91
N LEU A 69 8.54 12.90 -4.14
CA LEU A 69 7.28 12.40 -4.69
C LEU A 69 6.55 13.51 -5.47
N PRO A 70 5.90 13.22 -6.60
CA PRO A 70 5.28 14.24 -7.44
C PRO A 70 4.05 14.90 -6.82
N ARG A 71 3.28 14.18 -6.00
CA ARG A 71 2.03 14.66 -5.37
C ARG A 71 1.89 14.13 -3.93
N PRO A 72 2.72 14.59 -2.97
CA PRO A 72 2.73 14.04 -1.62
C PRO A 72 1.36 14.11 -0.91
N LYS A 73 0.61 15.20 -1.10
CA LYS A 73 -0.74 15.41 -0.51
C LYS A 73 -1.81 14.42 -1.00
N GLU A 74 -1.54 13.73 -2.09
CA GLU A 74 -2.41 12.71 -2.68
C GLU A 74 -1.83 11.28 -2.48
N THR A 75 -0.76 11.14 -1.70
CA THR A 75 0.00 9.89 -1.57
C THR A 75 -0.06 9.33 -0.15
N SER A 76 -0.61 8.13 0.01
CA SER A 76 -0.51 7.39 1.28
C SER A 76 0.77 6.57 1.36
N VAL A 77 1.40 6.51 2.53
CA VAL A 77 2.77 5.98 2.66
C VAL A 77 2.82 4.78 3.61
N SER A 78 3.26 3.63 3.09
CA SER A 78 3.63 2.47 3.90
C SER A 78 5.11 2.55 4.27
N ILE A 79 5.43 2.40 5.54
CA ILE A 79 6.78 2.65 6.07
C ILE A 79 7.28 1.40 6.80
N ILE A 80 8.47 0.93 6.40
CA ILE A 80 9.17 -0.22 6.99
C ILE A 80 10.66 0.11 7.13
N THR A 81 11.00 0.88 8.16
CA THR A 81 12.38 1.31 8.47
C THR A 81 12.61 1.32 9.97
N PRO A 82 13.84 1.21 10.49
CA PRO A 82 14.11 1.30 11.93
C PRO A 82 13.55 2.58 12.58
N PRO A 83 13.22 2.58 13.89
CA PRO A 83 12.50 3.68 14.55
C PRO A 83 13.10 5.07 14.35
N ALA A 84 14.43 5.20 14.43
CA ALA A 84 15.12 6.47 14.23
C ALA A 84 14.95 7.06 12.81
N ALA A 85 14.89 6.20 11.79
CA ALA A 85 14.62 6.62 10.42
C ALA A 85 13.13 6.90 10.23
N MET A 86 12.27 6.09 10.82
CA MET A 86 10.82 6.23 10.76
C MET A 86 10.35 7.58 11.31
N LEU A 87 10.91 8.05 12.43
CA LEU A 87 10.56 9.36 12.98
C LEU A 87 10.94 10.51 12.02
N LYS A 88 12.05 10.41 11.29
CA LYS A 88 12.43 11.40 10.27
C LYS A 88 11.45 11.39 9.10
N VAL A 89 11.07 10.20 8.63
CA VAL A 89 10.09 10.01 7.56
C VAL A 89 8.72 10.57 7.97
N LEU A 90 8.29 10.35 9.21
CA LEU A 90 7.02 10.88 9.70
C LEU A 90 7.01 12.41 9.78
N LYS A 91 8.13 13.03 10.20
CA LYS A 91 8.29 14.49 10.20
C LYS A 91 8.17 15.06 8.80
N GLU A 92 8.93 14.49 7.85
CA GLU A 92 8.86 14.88 6.44
C GLU A 92 7.44 14.66 5.87
N ALA A 93 6.79 13.54 6.19
CA ALA A 93 5.43 13.25 5.74
C ALA A 93 4.42 14.29 6.24
N ARG A 94 4.52 14.70 7.51
CA ARG A 94 3.67 15.74 8.10
C ARG A 94 3.90 17.09 7.44
N GLU A 95 5.17 17.47 7.21
CA GLU A 95 5.55 18.72 6.53
C GLU A 95 5.00 18.80 5.10
N LEU A 96 5.02 17.68 4.38
CA LEU A 96 4.52 17.59 3.00
C LEU A 96 2.99 17.47 2.91
N GLY A 97 2.30 17.26 4.04
CA GLY A 97 0.86 17.06 4.10
C GLY A 97 0.41 15.71 3.54
N ILE A 98 1.22 14.66 3.70
CA ILE A 98 0.81 13.28 3.39
C ILE A 98 -0.43 12.93 4.23
N PRO A 99 -1.53 12.43 3.64
CA PRO A 99 -2.79 12.28 4.34
C PRO A 99 -2.81 11.08 5.30
N ALA A 100 -2.13 9.98 4.98
CA ALA A 100 -2.19 8.78 5.79
C ALA A 100 -0.93 7.93 5.70
N VAL A 101 -0.58 7.31 6.83
CA VAL A 101 0.60 6.47 6.99
C VAL A 101 0.24 5.09 7.54
N TRP A 102 0.95 4.06 7.08
CA TRP A 102 0.88 2.70 7.60
C TRP A 102 2.26 2.27 8.06
N LEU A 103 2.41 2.13 9.38
CA LEU A 103 3.65 1.74 10.05
C LEU A 103 3.63 0.23 10.22
N GLN A 104 4.52 -0.48 9.53
CA GLN A 104 4.51 -1.94 9.51
C GLN A 104 5.03 -2.50 10.85
N PRO A 105 4.58 -3.69 11.29
CA PRO A 105 5.02 -4.29 12.54
C PRO A 105 6.54 -4.41 12.66
N GLY A 106 7.05 -4.30 13.89
CA GLY A 106 8.48 -4.43 14.19
C GLY A 106 9.36 -3.25 13.76
N SER A 107 8.78 -2.13 13.32
CA SER A 107 9.52 -0.97 12.80
C SER A 107 9.39 0.31 13.63
N PHE A 108 8.54 0.31 14.65
CA PHE A 108 8.22 1.46 15.49
C PHE A 108 8.41 1.14 16.98
N ASP A 109 8.63 2.18 17.76
CA ASP A 109 8.58 2.18 19.23
C ASP A 109 7.47 3.13 19.72
N ASP A 110 7.33 3.28 21.03
CA ASP A 110 6.31 4.14 21.64
C ASP A 110 6.44 5.61 21.20
N ALA A 111 7.66 6.10 21.00
CA ALA A 111 7.90 7.48 20.56
C ALA A 111 7.43 7.71 19.13
N VAL A 112 7.68 6.74 18.23
CA VAL A 112 7.16 6.76 16.86
C VAL A 112 5.63 6.74 16.84
N ILE A 113 5.00 5.87 17.65
CA ILE A 113 3.54 5.78 17.73
C ILE A 113 2.94 7.07 18.28
N ALA A 114 3.53 7.63 19.34
CA ALA A 114 3.09 8.88 19.93
C ALA A 114 3.16 10.04 18.92
N TYR A 115 4.27 10.16 18.18
CA TYR A 115 4.42 11.18 17.16
C TYR A 115 3.41 11.03 16.03
N ALA A 116 3.24 9.81 15.50
CA ALA A 116 2.30 9.56 14.41
C ALA A 116 0.86 9.91 14.79
N ARG A 117 0.47 9.69 16.05
CA ARG A 117 -0.88 9.90 16.57
C ARG A 117 -1.12 11.28 17.17
N GLU A 118 -0.15 12.19 17.10
CA GLU A 118 -0.34 13.57 17.52
C GLU A 118 -1.52 14.20 16.75
N GLU A 119 -2.32 15.00 17.43
CA GLU A 119 -3.51 15.61 16.84
C GLU A 119 -3.14 16.43 15.61
N GLY A 120 -3.84 16.18 14.50
CA GLY A 120 -3.58 16.85 13.22
C GLY A 120 -2.31 16.39 12.49
N ALA A 121 -1.63 15.32 12.93
CA ALA A 121 -0.47 14.80 12.22
C ALA A 121 -0.84 14.16 10.87
N PHE A 122 -1.88 13.31 10.86
CA PHE A 122 -2.38 12.60 9.68
C PHE A 122 -3.89 12.39 9.77
N ASN A 123 -4.57 12.27 8.61
CA ASN A 123 -5.98 11.88 8.56
C ASN A 123 -6.20 10.43 9.01
N ALA A 124 -5.22 9.56 8.78
CA ALA A 124 -5.22 8.19 9.27
C ALA A 124 -3.82 7.65 9.56
N VAL A 125 -3.74 6.89 10.65
CA VAL A 125 -2.54 6.16 11.07
C VAL A 125 -2.91 4.70 11.33
N VAL A 126 -2.25 3.80 10.62
CA VAL A 126 -2.40 2.36 10.80
C VAL A 126 -1.12 1.81 11.44
N ALA A 127 -1.19 1.45 12.72
CA ALA A 127 -0.04 1.01 13.50
C ALA A 127 -0.43 0.37 14.85
N GLY A 128 0.49 -0.40 15.43
CA GLY A 128 0.34 -1.01 16.75
C GLY A 128 -0.69 -2.14 16.79
N ASP A 129 -1.19 -2.42 17.98
CA ASP A 129 -2.09 -3.54 18.24
C ASP A 129 -3.39 -3.49 17.43
N GLY A 130 -3.88 -4.69 17.08
CA GLY A 130 -5.06 -4.91 16.24
C GLY A 130 -4.69 -5.64 14.95
N GLY A 131 -5.55 -5.50 13.93
CA GLY A 131 -5.42 -6.30 12.71
C GLY A 131 -5.63 -7.79 12.98
N ARG A 132 -5.31 -8.63 11.99
CA ARG A 132 -5.36 -10.10 12.12
C ARG A 132 -3.99 -10.72 12.38
N GLY A 133 -2.92 -9.93 12.35
CA GLY A 133 -1.57 -10.37 12.65
C GLY A 133 -1.30 -10.44 14.16
N HIS A 134 -0.36 -11.28 14.57
CA HIS A 134 0.09 -11.37 15.96
C HIS A 134 0.92 -10.16 16.42
N GLU A 135 1.52 -9.43 15.47
CA GLU A 135 2.40 -8.28 15.72
C GLU A 135 1.72 -6.93 15.39
N GLY A 136 0.40 -6.94 15.16
CA GLY A 136 -0.38 -5.76 14.77
C GLY A 136 -0.70 -5.70 13.27
N TRP A 137 -1.06 -4.49 12.82
CA TRP A 137 -1.54 -4.23 11.46
C TRP A 137 -0.45 -4.38 10.40
N CYS A 138 -0.56 -5.40 9.55
CA CYS A 138 0.41 -5.66 8.48
C CYS A 138 -0.27 -5.59 7.11
N VAL A 139 0.32 -4.90 6.13
CA VAL A 139 -0.30 -4.83 4.80
C VAL A 139 -0.38 -6.19 4.10
N LEU A 140 0.57 -7.09 4.40
CA LEU A 140 0.57 -8.47 3.87
C LEU A 140 -0.57 -9.33 4.43
N VAL A 141 -1.19 -8.92 5.55
CA VAL A 141 -2.23 -9.67 6.26
C VAL A 141 -3.59 -8.97 6.15
N ASP A 142 -3.60 -7.66 6.33
CA ASP A 142 -4.80 -6.82 6.45
C ASP A 142 -5.07 -5.98 5.20
N GLY A 143 -4.07 -5.84 4.31
CA GLY A 143 -4.12 -4.92 3.17
C GLY A 143 -5.25 -5.23 2.20
N GLU A 144 -5.46 -6.50 1.83
CA GLU A 144 -6.51 -6.90 0.87
C GLU A 144 -7.91 -6.58 1.39
N ARG A 145 -8.16 -6.85 2.68
CA ARG A 145 -9.43 -6.52 3.34
C ARG A 145 -9.67 -5.02 3.36
N ALA A 146 -8.65 -4.24 3.73
CA ALA A 146 -8.74 -2.79 3.79
C ALA A 146 -8.90 -2.16 2.39
N LEU A 147 -8.25 -2.72 1.37
CA LEU A 147 -8.36 -2.31 -0.02
C LEU A 147 -9.77 -2.60 -0.59
N LYS A 148 -10.32 -3.78 -0.29
CA LYS A 148 -11.72 -4.12 -0.62
C LYS A 148 -12.70 -3.19 0.08
N ALA A 149 -12.48 -2.90 1.36
CA ALA A 149 -13.31 -1.97 2.13
C ALA A 149 -13.25 -0.53 1.60
N ALA A 150 -12.16 -0.14 0.93
CA ALA A 150 -12.00 1.14 0.26
C ALA A 150 -12.61 1.17 -1.16
N GLY A 151 -13.19 0.06 -1.64
CA GLY A 151 -13.77 -0.06 -2.98
C GLY A 151 -12.73 -0.10 -4.11
N LYS A 152 -11.46 -0.38 -3.79
CA LYS A 152 -10.34 -0.36 -4.77
C LYS A 152 -9.96 -1.74 -5.30
N LEU A 153 -10.50 -2.80 -4.72
CA LEU A 153 -10.38 -4.16 -5.25
C LEU A 153 -11.75 -4.53 -5.81
N GLY A 154 -11.87 -4.50 -7.15
CA GLY A 154 -13.11 -4.88 -7.83
C GLY A 154 -13.42 -6.36 -7.58
N GLU A 155 -14.70 -6.70 -7.47
CA GLU A 155 -15.10 -8.10 -7.58
C GLU A 155 -14.61 -8.65 -8.93
N PRO A 156 -14.17 -9.92 -9.01
CA PRO A 156 -13.86 -10.52 -10.30
C PRO A 156 -15.10 -10.42 -11.18
N ASP A 157 -14.91 -9.84 -12.37
CA ASP A 157 -15.92 -9.68 -13.41
C ASP A 157 -16.62 -11.02 -13.66
N ARG A 158 -17.86 -11.19 -13.17
CA ARG A 158 -18.72 -12.33 -13.51
C ARG A 158 -19.40 -12.08 -14.86
N GLY A 159 -18.60 -11.77 -15.86
CA GLY A 159 -19.03 -11.23 -17.14
C GLY A 159 -18.58 -12.02 -18.36
N LEU A 160 -18.56 -13.37 -18.31
CA LEU A 160 -18.42 -14.15 -19.54
C LEU A 160 -19.01 -15.56 -19.43
N GLU A 161 -20.34 -15.68 -19.40
CA GLU A 161 -20.98 -16.92 -19.86
C GLU A 161 -22.33 -16.63 -20.52
N ARG A 162 -22.31 -16.57 -21.86
CA ARG A 162 -23.25 -17.19 -22.82
C ARG A 162 -23.15 -16.47 -24.18
N ALA A 163 -22.22 -16.95 -25.00
CA ALA A 163 -22.32 -16.81 -26.45
C ALA A 163 -22.21 -18.22 -27.04
N ASN A 164 -23.34 -18.92 -27.14
CA ASN A 164 -23.52 -19.97 -28.14
C ASN A 164 -25.01 -20.34 -28.33
N GLU A 165 -25.75 -19.52 -29.08
CA GLU A 165 -26.89 -20.01 -29.85
C GLU A 165 -26.59 -19.72 -31.32
N GLN A 166 -26.24 -20.77 -32.06
CA GLN A 166 -26.12 -20.71 -33.51
C GLN A 166 -27.51 -20.84 -34.14
N PRO A 167 -27.83 -20.06 -35.19
CA PRO A 167 -29.07 -20.21 -35.92
C PRO A 167 -29.03 -21.46 -36.81
N GLY A 168 -30.04 -22.32 -36.65
CA GLY A 168 -30.22 -23.56 -37.40
C GLY A 168 -30.27 -23.33 -38.92
N THR A 169 -29.39 -24.05 -39.61
CA THR A 169 -29.28 -24.13 -41.06
C THR A 169 -30.56 -24.71 -41.68
N LYS A 170 -31.09 -23.98 -42.67
CA LYS A 170 -32.13 -24.43 -43.60
C LYS A 170 -31.52 -25.46 -44.57
N LEU A 171 -32.07 -26.67 -44.63
CA LEU A 171 -31.88 -27.64 -45.72
C LEU A 171 -33.20 -28.42 -45.87
N ALA A 172 -34.05 -28.07 -46.83
CA ALA A 172 -34.20 -28.70 -48.15
C ALA A 172 -35.20 -29.88 -48.16
N SER A 173 -36.38 -29.59 -48.72
CA SER A 173 -37.16 -30.42 -49.67
C SER A 173 -37.28 -31.94 -49.48
N GLN A 174 -38.50 -32.40 -49.21
CA GLN A 174 -39.34 -33.21 -50.11
C GLN A 174 -40.79 -33.20 -49.64
#